data_AF-A0A158FQL3-F1
#
_entry.id   AF-A0A158FQL3-F1
#
_cell.length_a   1.000
_cell.length_b   1.000
_cell.length_c   1.000
_cell.angle_alpha   90.00
_cell.angle_beta   90.00
_cell.angle_gamma   90.00
#
_symmetry.space_group_name_H-M   'P 1'
#
loop_
_entity.id
_entity.type
_entity.pdbx_description
1 polymer ?
#
loop_
_entity_poly.entity_id
_entity_poly.type
_entity_poly.pdbx_seq_one_letter_code
_entity_poly.pdbx_strand_id
1 'polypeptide(L)'
;MTDDISLPVFTLKRGTLPMLVSIPHLGREIPSEISASMSAVAANNDDCDWHLDRLYAVVKELGASVITPTCSRYVIDLNRPPDGQNLYPGQKTTGLVPIDTFDEKPLYPDGRAPSQEEVARRREKYWKPYHEALMQELARL
;
A
#
# COMPACT_ATOMS: atom_id res chain seq x y z
N MET A 1 -18.54 18.68 15.34
CA MET A 1 -17.14 18.25 15.47
C MET A 1 -17.15 16.74 15.33
N THR A 2 -16.97 16.25 14.10
CA THR A 2 -16.72 14.82 13.89
C THR A 2 -15.24 14.65 14.12
N ASP A 3 -14.86 13.95 15.18
CA ASP A 3 -13.47 13.53 15.37
C ASP A 3 -13.08 12.73 14.11
N ASP A 4 -12.17 13.29 13.33
CA ASP A 4 -11.55 12.63 12.19
C ASP A 4 -10.66 11.53 12.78
N ILE A 5 -11.21 10.33 12.96
CA ILE A 5 -10.46 9.16 13.39
C ILE A 5 -9.56 8.79 12.20
N SER A 6 -8.40 9.45 12.11
CA SER A 6 -7.35 9.12 11.17
C SER A 6 -6.90 7.68 11.43
N LEU A 7 -7.29 6.76 10.55
CA LEU A 7 -6.84 5.37 10.62
C LEU A 7 -5.30 5.31 10.56
N PRO A 8 -4.67 4.37 11.27
CA PRO A 8 -3.22 4.20 11.17
C PRO A 8 -2.83 3.85 9.73
N VAL A 9 -1.65 4.28 9.27
CA VAL A 9 -1.14 3.96 7.92
C VAL A 9 -0.94 2.46 7.74
N PHE A 10 -0.50 1.78 8.82
CA PHE A 10 -0.25 0.35 8.85
C PHE A 10 -0.48 -0.20 10.25
N THR A 11 -0.58 -1.53 10.34
CA THR A 11 -0.49 -2.28 11.59
C THR A 11 0.79 -3.10 11.57
N LEU A 12 1.59 -3.02 12.64
CA LEU A 12 2.75 -3.86 12.87
C LEU A 12 2.50 -4.72 14.12
N LYS A 13 2.32 -6.02 13.93
CA LYS A 13 2.31 -7.01 15.02
C LYS A 13 3.74 -7.50 15.20
N ARG A 14 4.40 -7.12 16.29
CA ARG A 14 5.75 -7.61 16.62
C ARG A 14 5.71 -9.05 17.13
N GLY A 15 6.64 -9.85 16.63
CA GLY A 15 6.89 -11.22 17.05
C GLY A 15 8.24 -11.37 17.77
N THR A 16 8.56 -12.61 18.11
CA THR A 16 9.77 -13.01 18.85
C THR A 16 10.75 -13.80 17.99
N LEU A 17 10.35 -14.28 16.80
CA LEU A 17 11.25 -14.93 15.85
C LEU A 17 12.03 -13.89 15.03
N PRO A 18 13.26 -14.21 14.56
CA PRO A 18 14.04 -13.38 13.65
C PRO A 18 13.47 -13.44 12.22
N MET A 19 12.18 -13.13 12.08
CA MET A 19 11.43 -13.18 10.83
C MET A 19 10.41 -12.05 10.78
N LEU A 20 10.42 -11.30 9.68
CA LEU A 20 9.45 -10.27 9.35
C LEU A 20 8.72 -10.62 8.05
N VAL A 21 7.40 -10.60 8.08
CA VAL A 21 6.55 -10.73 6.89
C VAL A 21 5.86 -9.39 6.60
N SER A 22 6.09 -8.88 5.40
CA SER A 22 5.41 -7.69 4.86
C SER A 22 4.35 -8.15 3.87
N ILE A 23 3.11 -7.70 4.04
CA ILE A 23 2.01 -7.97 3.08
C ILE A 23 1.51 -6.62 2.53
N PRO A 24 2.26 -5.99 1.61
CA PRO A 24 2.11 -4.58 1.24
C PRO A 24 0.85 -4.26 0.43
N HIS A 25 0.11 -5.26 -0.04
CA HIS A 25 -1.12 -5.07 -0.84
C HIS A 25 -2.38 -5.62 -0.16
N LEU A 26 -2.33 -5.89 1.16
CA LEU A 26 -3.51 -6.37 1.90
C LEU A 26 -4.53 -5.27 2.23
N GLY A 27 -4.08 -4.01 2.31
CA GLY A 27 -4.91 -2.87 2.64
C GLY A 27 -5.98 -2.63 1.58
N ARG A 28 -7.11 -2.03 1.99
CA ARG A 28 -8.32 -1.90 1.15
C ARG A 28 -8.93 -0.51 1.18
N GLU A 29 -8.55 0.28 2.18
CA GLU A 29 -9.09 1.62 2.35
C GLU A 29 -8.54 2.55 1.26
N ILE A 30 -9.43 3.35 0.68
CA ILE A 30 -9.05 4.46 -0.19
C ILE A 30 -9.62 5.72 0.45
N PRO A 31 -8.77 6.56 1.09
CA PRO A 31 -9.21 7.78 1.76
C PRO A 31 -10.05 8.67 0.83
N SER A 32 -11.08 9.31 1.37
CA SER A 32 -12.05 10.10 0.60
C SER A 32 -11.38 11.21 -0.23
N GLU A 33 -10.30 11.81 0.29
CA GLU A 33 -9.55 12.84 -0.42
C GLU A 33 -8.84 12.32 -1.69
N ILE A 34 -8.64 11.00 -1.79
CA ILE A 34 -8.08 10.33 -2.97
C ILE A 34 -9.22 9.77 -3.83
N SER A 35 -10.16 9.04 -3.24
CA SER A 35 -11.22 8.37 -4.00
C SER A 35 -12.15 9.35 -4.72
N ALA A 36 -12.30 10.59 -4.24
CA ALA A 36 -13.03 11.66 -4.92
C ALA A 36 -12.50 12.00 -6.33
N SER A 37 -11.25 11.65 -6.62
CA SER A 37 -10.63 11.84 -7.94
C SER A 37 -10.64 10.58 -8.81
N MET A 38 -11.00 9.42 -8.24
CA MET A 38 -10.88 8.12 -8.89
C MET A 38 -12.16 7.70 -9.62
N SER A 39 -11.99 6.82 -10.60
CA SER A 39 -13.07 6.10 -11.27
C SER A 39 -13.71 5.07 -10.34
N ALA A 40 -14.97 4.70 -10.60
CA ALA A 40 -15.71 3.73 -9.79
C ALA A 40 -15.02 2.36 -9.67
N VAL A 41 -14.21 1.97 -10.65
CA VAL A 41 -13.45 0.71 -10.65
C VAL A 41 -12.52 0.58 -9.44
N ALA A 42 -12.00 1.70 -8.91
CA ALA A 42 -11.10 1.69 -7.76
C ALA A 42 -11.73 1.07 -6.51
N ALA A 43 -13.06 1.21 -6.34
CA ALA A 43 -13.78 0.68 -5.19
C ALA A 43 -13.77 -0.85 -5.13
N ASN A 44 -13.56 -1.53 -6.27
CA ASN A 44 -13.51 -2.99 -6.33
C ASN A 44 -12.26 -3.57 -5.67
N ASN A 45 -11.15 -2.80 -5.59
CA ASN A 45 -9.87 -3.27 -5.08
C ASN A 45 -9.41 -4.59 -5.75
N ASP A 46 -9.54 -4.67 -7.08
CA ASP A 46 -9.25 -5.89 -7.86
C ASP A 46 -7.80 -6.37 -7.65
N ASP A 47 -6.85 -5.45 -7.45
CA ASP A 47 -5.41 -5.77 -7.30
C ASP A 47 -4.94 -5.90 -5.84
N CYS A 48 -5.87 -6.02 -4.90
CA CYS A 48 -5.57 -6.34 -3.50
C CYS A 48 -5.12 -7.81 -3.36
N ASP A 49 -4.20 -8.06 -2.45
CA ASP A 49 -3.76 -9.39 -2.04
C ASP A 49 -4.81 -10.06 -1.14
N TRP A 50 -5.99 -10.33 -1.71
CA TRP A 50 -7.13 -10.87 -0.98
C TRP A 50 -6.77 -12.17 -0.26
N HIS A 51 -7.20 -12.28 0.99
CA HIS A 51 -7.04 -13.46 1.85
C HIS A 51 -5.60 -13.82 2.26
N LEU A 52 -4.59 -13.04 1.89
CA LEU A 52 -3.22 -13.29 2.37
C LEU A 52 -3.13 -13.17 3.90
N ASP A 53 -3.95 -12.34 4.54
CA ASP A 53 -4.08 -12.32 6.00
C ASP A 53 -4.44 -13.66 6.62
N ARG A 54 -5.26 -14.45 5.94
CA ARG A 54 -5.67 -15.80 6.34
C ARG A 54 -4.58 -16.81 6.03
N LEU A 55 -3.96 -16.72 4.85
CA LEU A 55 -2.87 -17.61 4.46
C LEU A 55 -1.66 -17.47 5.40
N TYR A 56 -1.32 -16.24 5.78
CA TYR A 56 -0.22 -15.92 6.69
C TYR A 56 -0.62 -15.90 8.17
N ALA A 57 -1.84 -16.32 8.53
CA ALA A 57 -2.29 -16.37 9.92
C ALA A 57 -1.36 -17.27 10.76
N VAL A 58 -0.96 -18.42 10.23
CA VAL A 58 -0.03 -19.36 10.88
C VAL A 58 1.32 -18.70 11.17
N VAL A 59 1.81 -17.81 10.30
CA VAL A 59 3.09 -17.13 10.51
C VAL A 59 3.02 -16.17 11.70
N LYS A 60 1.86 -15.53 11.92
CA LYS A 60 1.60 -14.71 13.11
C LYS A 60 1.51 -15.54 14.39
N GLU A 61 1.06 -16.80 14.30
CA GLU A 61 0.95 -17.73 15.43
C GLU A 61 2.31 -18.34 15.79
N LEU A 62 3.16 -18.62 14.80
CA LEU A 62 4.54 -19.07 14.99
C LEU A 62 5.43 -17.99 15.64
N GLY A 63 4.97 -16.75 15.72
CA GLY A 63 5.68 -15.66 16.41
C GLY A 63 6.58 -14.83 15.52
N ALA A 64 6.36 -14.81 14.20
CA ALA A 64 7.00 -13.84 13.32
C ALA A 64 6.37 -12.45 13.47
N SER A 65 7.16 -11.41 13.22
CA SER A 65 6.62 -10.05 13.06
C SER A 65 5.87 -9.95 11.73
N VAL A 66 4.72 -9.27 11.73
CA VAL A 66 3.92 -9.06 10.53
C VAL A 66 3.46 -7.61 10.42
N ILE A 67 3.71 -7.00 9.26
CA ILE A 67 3.25 -5.65 8.92
C ILE A 67 2.30 -5.68 7.73
N THR A 68 1.22 -4.91 7.84
CA THR A 68 0.17 -4.81 6.82
C THR A 68 -0.30 -3.36 6.72
N PRO A 69 -0.49 -2.80 5.52
CA PRO A 69 -1.02 -1.45 5.36
C PRO A 69 -2.54 -1.43 5.57
N THR A 70 -3.06 -0.25 5.90
CA THR A 70 -4.50 0.00 5.94
C THR A 70 -5.03 0.34 4.54
N CYS A 71 -4.27 1.15 3.80
CA CYS A 71 -4.68 1.65 2.50
C CYS A 71 -4.43 0.64 1.39
N SER A 72 -5.31 0.66 0.38
CA SER A 72 -5.13 -0.04 -0.88
C SER A 72 -3.87 0.39 -1.60
N ARG A 73 -3.29 -0.52 -2.37
CA ARG A 73 -2.19 -0.19 -3.29
C ARG A 73 -2.54 0.88 -4.32
N TYR A 74 -3.83 1.11 -4.59
CA TYR A 74 -4.29 2.20 -5.44
C TYR A 74 -4.05 3.59 -4.84
N VAL A 75 -3.88 3.68 -3.53
CA VAL A 75 -3.40 4.90 -2.87
C VAL A 75 -1.92 5.09 -3.19
N ILE A 76 -1.11 4.10 -2.86
CA ILE A 76 0.32 4.02 -3.17
C ILE A 76 0.77 2.56 -3.13
N ASP A 77 1.59 2.15 -4.09
CA ASP A 77 2.14 0.79 -4.14
C ASP A 77 3.38 0.70 -3.24
N LEU A 78 3.22 0.11 -2.06
CA LEU A 78 4.27 -0.08 -1.05
C LEU A 78 5.32 -1.14 -1.44
N ASN A 79 5.18 -1.78 -2.60
CA ASN A 79 6.15 -2.70 -3.17
C ASN A 79 6.90 -2.07 -4.37
N ARG A 80 6.88 -0.74 -4.47
CA ARG A 80 7.63 0.05 -5.47
C ARG A 80 8.63 0.97 -4.80
N PRO A 81 9.77 1.26 -5.46
CA PRO A 81 10.75 2.20 -4.94
C PRO A 81 10.16 3.63 -4.89
N PRO A 82 10.64 4.50 -3.97
CA PRO A 82 10.06 5.82 -3.69
C PRO A 82 10.25 6.83 -4.82
N ASP A 83 11.13 6.53 -5.77
CA ASP A 83 11.42 7.31 -6.97
C ASP A 83 10.77 6.71 -8.23
N GLY A 84 9.99 5.64 -8.09
CA GLY A 84 9.25 5.02 -9.19
C GLY A 84 10.14 4.35 -10.24
N GLN A 85 11.42 4.07 -9.94
CA GLN A 85 12.30 3.37 -10.86
C GLN A 85 11.68 2.05 -11.33
N ASN A 86 11.69 1.82 -12.66
CA ASN A 86 11.23 0.57 -13.24
C ASN A 86 12.22 -0.54 -12.89
N LEU A 87 11.76 -1.49 -12.08
CA LEU A 87 12.55 -2.65 -11.64
C LEU A 87 12.74 -3.69 -12.77
N TYR A 88 11.91 -3.66 -13.83
CA TYR A 88 11.92 -4.62 -14.93
C TYR A 88 11.91 -3.89 -16.30
N PRO A 89 13.07 -3.41 -16.76
CA PRO A 89 13.19 -2.76 -18.07
C PRO A 89 12.64 -3.65 -19.19
N GLY A 90 11.77 -3.10 -20.03
CA GLY A 90 11.13 -3.84 -21.13
C GLY A 90 9.82 -4.54 -20.78
N GLN A 91 9.36 -4.49 -19.52
CA GLN A 91 8.04 -4.94 -19.11
C GLN A 91 7.12 -3.75 -18.79
N LYS A 92 5.82 -3.90 -19.06
CA LYS A 92 4.80 -3.00 -18.52
C LYS A 92 4.77 -3.18 -17.01
N THR A 93 5.19 -2.17 -16.26
CA THR A 93 5.14 -2.16 -14.79
C THR A 93 4.23 -1.05 -14.31
N THR A 94 3.44 -1.33 -13.26
CA THR A 94 2.72 -0.29 -12.53
C THR A 94 3.69 0.65 -11.82
N GLY A 95 3.35 1.94 -11.78
CA GLY A 95 4.12 2.97 -11.07
C GLY A 95 3.87 2.98 -9.57
N LEU A 96 4.61 3.85 -8.85
CA LEU A 96 4.46 4.05 -7.40
C LEU A 96 3.03 4.45 -7.00
N VAL A 97 2.38 5.28 -7.80
CA VAL A 97 0.94 5.53 -7.71
C VAL A 97 0.30 4.93 -8.96
N PRO A 98 -0.42 3.81 -8.84
CA PRO A 98 -1.08 3.17 -9.98
C PRO A 98 -2.08 4.12 -10.64
N ILE A 99 -2.10 4.15 -11.98
CA ILE A 99 -3.08 4.93 -12.77
C ILE A 99 -4.13 4.02 -13.43
N ASP A 100 -3.88 2.73 -13.45
CA ASP A 100 -4.73 1.66 -13.95
C ASP A 100 -4.64 0.43 -13.03
N THR A 101 -5.62 -0.46 -13.15
CA THR A 101 -5.58 -1.79 -12.54
C THR A 101 -4.61 -2.70 -13.28
N PHE A 102 -4.31 -3.89 -12.76
CA PHE A 102 -3.57 -4.91 -13.52
C PHE A 102 -4.26 -5.33 -14.83
N ASP A 103 -5.59 -5.27 -14.90
CA ASP A 103 -6.38 -5.48 -16.12
C ASP A 103 -6.44 -4.23 -17.04
N GLU A 104 -5.58 -3.24 -16.82
CA GLU A 104 -5.50 -1.99 -17.61
C GLU A 104 -6.78 -1.12 -17.57
N LYS A 105 -7.68 -1.33 -16.59
CA LYS A 105 -8.84 -0.46 -16.38
C LYS A 105 -8.38 0.86 -15.72
N PRO A 106 -8.77 2.03 -16.22
CA PRO A 106 -8.28 3.31 -15.70
C PRO A 106 -8.83 3.62 -14.31
N LEU A 107 -7.93 3.86 -13.34
CA LEU A 107 -8.26 4.24 -11.97
C LEU A 107 -8.68 5.70 -11.83
N TYR A 108 -8.37 6.54 -12.82
CA TYR A 108 -8.71 7.95 -12.86
C TYR A 108 -9.39 8.31 -14.18
N PRO A 109 -10.36 9.24 -14.19
CA PRO A 109 -10.86 9.83 -15.43
C PRO A 109 -9.74 10.56 -16.20
N ASP A 110 -9.94 10.75 -17.50
CA ASP A 110 -9.01 11.48 -18.35
C ASP A 110 -8.67 12.87 -17.78
N GLY A 111 -7.36 13.17 -17.71
CA GLY A 111 -6.86 14.43 -17.15
C GLY A 111 -6.94 14.55 -15.63
N ARG A 112 -7.34 13.49 -14.90
CA ARG A 112 -7.41 13.47 -13.42
C ARG A 112 -6.37 12.57 -12.75
N ALA A 113 -5.37 12.12 -13.49
CA ALA A 113 -4.25 11.40 -12.91
C ALA A 113 -3.55 12.25 -11.83
N PRO A 114 -3.02 11.64 -10.76
CA PRO A 114 -2.32 12.35 -9.69
C PRO A 114 -1.16 13.21 -10.21
N SER A 115 -1.06 14.45 -9.73
CA SER A 115 0.08 15.31 -10.02
C SER A 115 1.34 14.85 -9.26
N GLN A 116 2.50 15.41 -9.61
CA GLN A 116 3.75 15.12 -8.91
C GLN A 116 3.69 15.54 -7.43
N GLU A 117 3.02 16.66 -7.13
CA GLU A 117 2.79 17.12 -5.76
C GLU A 117 1.93 16.11 -4.97
N GLU A 118 0.91 15.54 -5.60
CA GLU A 118 0.06 14.52 -4.99
C GLU A 118 0.83 13.21 -4.77
N VAL A 119 1.64 12.78 -5.73
CA VAL A 119 2.53 11.62 -5.56
C VAL A 119 3.50 11.84 -4.38
N ALA A 120 4.13 13.01 -4.29
CA ALA A 120 5.03 13.35 -3.20
C ALA A 120 4.30 13.36 -1.84
N ARG A 121 3.09 13.92 -1.79
CA ARG A 121 2.24 13.92 -0.58
C ARG A 121 1.92 12.49 -0.12
N ARG A 122 1.51 11.61 -1.03
CA ARG A 122 1.21 10.20 -0.71
C ARG A 122 2.46 9.44 -0.28
N ARG A 123 3.61 9.74 -0.88
CA ARG A 123 4.89 9.15 -0.47
C ARG A 123 5.23 9.50 0.98
N GLU A 124 5.14 10.77 1.36
CA GLU A 124 5.41 11.17 2.75
C GLU A 124 4.34 10.65 3.73
N LYS A 125 3.06 10.63 3.33
CA LYS A 125 1.96 10.22 4.23
C LYS A 125 1.87 8.71 4.44
N TYR A 126 2.14 7.91 3.41
CA TYR A 126 1.86 6.46 3.43
C TYR A 126 3.11 5.60 3.22
N TRP A 127 3.90 5.88 2.19
CA TRP A 127 5.07 5.06 1.83
C TRP A 127 6.16 5.13 2.90
N LYS A 128 6.55 6.36 3.29
CA LYS A 128 7.66 6.58 4.20
C LYS A 128 7.42 5.99 5.60
N PRO A 129 6.27 6.21 6.28
CA PRO A 129 6.02 5.60 7.58
C PRO A 129 6.03 4.06 7.53
N TYR A 130 5.50 3.46 6.45
CA TYR A 130 5.52 2.01 6.27
C TYR A 130 6.94 1.46 6.16
N HIS A 131 7.79 2.08 5.33
CA HIS A 131 9.16 1.62 5.14
C HIS A 131 10.09 1.97 6.31
N GLU A 132 9.85 3.06 7.03
CA GLU A 132 10.53 3.35 8.29
C GLU A 132 10.23 2.25 9.32
N ALA A 133 8.97 1.81 9.43
CA ALA A 133 8.60 0.72 10.33
C ALA A 133 9.22 -0.62 9.93
N LEU A 134 9.29 -0.91 8.63
CA LEU A 134 10.03 -2.09 8.12
C LEU A 134 11.49 -2.04 8.53
N MET A 135 12.18 -0.93 8.29
CA MET A 135 13.61 -0.77 8.61
C MET A 135 13.87 -0.86 10.12
N GLN A 136 13.03 -0.23 10.94
CA GLN A 136 13.13 -0.29 12.39
C GLN A 136 12.92 -1.71 12.91
N GLU A 137 11.96 -2.44 12.35
CA GLU A 137 11.70 -3.82 12.77
C GLU A 137 12.80 -4.78 12.32
N LEU A 138 13.32 -4.63 11.10
CA LEU A 138 14.48 -5.39 10.63
C LEU A 138 15.73 -5.14 11.48
N ALA A 139 15.96 -3.90 11.93
CA ALA A 139 17.09 -3.58 12.80
C ALA A 139 16.94 -4.14 14.23
N ARG A 140 15.71 -4.44 14.66
CA ARG A 140 15.40 -5.00 15.98
C ARG A 140 15.58 -6.52 16.03
N LEU A 141 15.34 -7.21 14.92
CA LEU A 141 15.40 -8.67 14.78
C LEU A 141 16.84 -9.18 14.69
#